data_AF-W6MEZ3-F1
#
_entry.id   AF-W6MEZ3-F1
#
_cell.length_a   1.000
_cell.length_b   1.000
_cell.length_c   1.000
_cell.angle_alpha   90.00
_cell.angle_beta   90.00
_cell.angle_gamma   90.00
#
_symmetry.space_group_name_H-M   'P 1'
#
loop_
_entity.id
_entity.type
_entity.pdbx_description
1 polymer ?
#
loop_
_entity_poly.entity_id
_entity_poly.type
_entity_poly.pdbx_seq_one_letter_code
_entity_poly.pdbx_strand_id
1 'polypeptide(L)' 'TQSTRGFEGGQFQQILKEVDVPMVDQFRCQGKLRGTRLTQTFVLDKQSFVCAGGVLGKDACTGDGGAPL' A
#
# COMPACT_ATOMS: atom_id res chain seq x y z
N THR A 1 -8.70 -31.19 14.26
CA THR A 1 -7.84 -30.00 14.42
C THR A 1 -7.16 -29.67 13.09
N GLN A 2 -7.72 -28.76 12.30
CA GLN A 2 -6.94 -28.00 11.32
C GLN A 2 -7.44 -26.55 11.37
N SER A 3 -6.58 -25.72 11.93
CA SER A 3 -6.78 -24.29 12.14
C SER A 3 -6.32 -23.55 10.88
N THR A 4 -7.21 -23.41 9.89
CA THR A 4 -7.05 -22.46 8.80
C THR A 4 -7.71 -21.14 9.21
N ARG A 5 -6.96 -20.24 9.87
CA ARG A 5 -7.40 -18.85 10.00
C ARG A 5 -7.10 -18.13 8.68
N GLY A 6 -8.09 -18.12 7.79
CA GLY A 6 -8.10 -17.32 6.58
C GLY A 6 -9.40 -16.52 6.53
N PHE A 7 -9.25 -15.19 6.48
CA PHE A 7 -10.25 -14.20 6.04
C PHE A 7 -11.56 -14.13 6.83
N GLU A 8 -11.55 -13.40 7.95
CA GLU A 8 -12.78 -12.78 8.46
C GLU A 8 -12.99 -11.42 7.76
N GLY A 9 -13.92 -11.35 6.80
CA GLY A 9 -14.81 -10.18 6.69
C GLY A 9 -14.74 -9.23 5.49
N GLY A 10 -13.94 -9.46 4.43
CA GLY A 10 -13.91 -8.57 3.25
C GLY A 10 -14.58 -9.17 2.02
N GLN A 11 -15.68 -8.57 1.52
CA GLN A 11 -16.30 -8.97 0.25
C GLN A 11 -15.60 -8.26 -0.93
N PHE A 12 -15.04 -9.03 -1.86
CA PHE A 12 -14.50 -8.47 -3.10
C PHE A 12 -15.61 -7.78 -3.92
N GLN A 13 -15.30 -6.60 -4.45
CA GLN A 13 -16.24 -5.88 -5.31
C GLN A 13 -16.21 -6.48 -6.71
N GLN A 14 -17.38 -6.84 -7.25
CA GLN A 14 -17.51 -7.31 -8.64
C GLN A 14 -17.51 -6.17 -9.67
N ILE A 15 -17.59 -4.93 -9.20
CA ILE A 15 -17.53 -3.72 -10.01
C ILE A 15 -16.17 -3.08 -9.75
N LEU A 16 -15.43 -2.77 -10.81
CA LEU A 16 -14.15 -2.07 -10.71
C LEU A 16 -14.32 -0.77 -9.93
N LYS A 17 -13.44 -0.56 -8.96
CA LYS A 17 -13.36 0.66 -8.17
C LYS A 17 -12.02 1.31 -8.42
N GLU A 18 -11.99 2.63 -8.28
CA GLU A 18 -10.81 3.46 -8.40
C GLU A 18 -10.74 4.45 -7.23
N VAL A 19 -9.56 4.99 -6.99
CA VAL A 19 -9.34 6.02 -5.97
C VAL A 19 -8.26 6.99 -6.43
N ASP A 20 -8.57 8.28 -6.39
CA ASP A 20 -7.59 9.33 -6.67
C ASP A 20 -6.67 9.54 -5.47
N VAL A 21 -5.37 9.39 -5.70
CA VAL A 21 -4.31 9.61 -4.71
C VAL A 21 -3.18 10.47 -5.27
N PRO A 22 -2.57 11.36 -4.46
CA PRO A 22 -1.46 12.17 -4.93
C PRO A 22 -0.16 11.36 -4.99
N MET A 23 0.71 11.72 -5.94
CA MET A 23 2.09 11.25 -5.93
C MET A 23 2.83 11.80 -4.71
N VAL A 24 3.63 10.95 -4.09
CA VAL A 24 4.45 11.30 -2.93
C VAL A 24 5.90 11.39 -3.36
N ASP A 25 6.54 12.52 -3.06
CA ASP A 25 7.97 12.70 -3.27
C ASP A 25 8.80 11.57 -2.63
N GLN A 26 9.86 11.17 -3.33
CA GLN A 26 10.66 10.01 -2.96
C GLN A 26 11.40 10.19 -1.62
N PHE A 27 11.90 11.39 -1.31
CA PHE A 27 12.55 11.66 -0.02
C PHE A 27 11.55 11.63 1.11
N ARG A 28 10.35 12.18 0.88
CA ARG A 28 9.25 12.12 1.84
C ARG A 28 8.80 10.67 2.07
N CYS A 29 8.70 9.86 1.01
CA CYS A 29 8.32 8.46 1.15
C CYS A 29 9.36 7.65 1.95
N GLN A 30 10.64 7.79 1.61
CA GLN A 30 11.74 7.20 2.38
C GLN A 30 11.67 7.58 3.86
N GLY A 31 11.50 8.87 4.17
CA GLY A 31 11.40 9.36 5.54
C GLY A 31 10.23 8.74 6.31
N LYS A 32 9.06 8.64 5.66
CA LYS A 32 7.88 7.99 6.24
C LYS A 32 8.11 6.51 6.51
N LEU A 33 8.67 5.76 5.53
CA LEU A 33 8.94 4.34 5.67
C LEU A 33 9.95 4.05 6.79
N ARG A 34 10.98 4.89 6.93
CA ARG A 34 11.97 4.80 8.02
C ARG A 34 11.38 5.02 9.42
N GLY A 35 10.27 5.76 9.51
CA GLY A 35 9.50 5.94 10.75
C GLY A 35 8.61 4.77 11.13
N THR A 36 8.60 3.68 10.35
CA THR A 36 7.80 2.47 10.62
C THR A 36 8.66 1.34 11.20
N ARG A 37 8.10 0.12 11.26
CA ARG A 37 8.82 -1.12 11.61
C ARG A 37 10.02 -1.41 10.69
N LEU A 38 10.12 -0.76 9.53
CA LEU A 38 11.27 -0.86 8.62
C LEU A 38 12.54 -0.16 9.16
N THR A 39 12.39 0.73 10.15
CA THR A 39 13.48 1.44 10.85
C THR A 39 14.32 2.38 9.98
N GLN A 40 15.22 3.13 10.62
CA GLN A 40 16.02 4.19 9.98
C GLN A 40 17.01 3.69 8.92
N THR A 41 17.38 2.40 8.95
CA THR A 41 18.33 1.80 8.00
C THR A 41 17.69 1.41 6.66
N PHE A 42 16.36 1.47 6.54
CA PHE A 42 15.66 1.17 5.31
C PHE A 42 16.11 2.08 4.15
N VAL A 43 16.26 1.51 2.96
CA VAL A 43 16.57 2.23 1.74
C VAL A 43 15.56 1.88 0.66
N LEU A 44 14.69 2.84 0.32
CA LEU A 44 13.84 2.78 -0.85
C LEU A 44 14.69 2.81 -2.13
N ASP A 45 14.57 1.77 -2.96
CA ASP A 45 15.18 1.80 -4.29
C ASP A 45 14.47 2.85 -5.17
N LYS A 46 15.26 3.70 -5.80
CA LYS A 46 14.75 4.90 -6.44
C LYS A 46 14.24 4.69 -7.87
N GLN A 47 14.61 3.57 -8.47
CA GLN A 47 14.32 3.26 -9.88
C GLN A 47 13.12 2.31 -10.01
N SER A 48 12.96 1.42 -9.03
CA SER A 48 11.96 0.35 -9.04
C SER A 48 10.66 0.75 -8.33
N PHE A 49 10.69 1.75 -7.44
CA PHE A 49 9.55 2.11 -6.60
C PHE A 49 9.15 3.57 -6.71
N VAL A 50 7.83 3.77 -6.69
CA VAL A 50 7.15 5.05 -6.52
C VAL A 50 6.19 4.95 -5.34
N CYS A 51 5.79 6.09 -4.79
CA CYS A 51 4.82 6.16 -3.71
C CYS A 51 3.67 7.08 -4.10
N ALA A 52 2.45 6.66 -3.81
CA ALA A 52 1.24 7.47 -3.95
C ALA A 52 0.38 7.31 -2.69
N GLY A 53 -0.48 8.27 -2.40
CA GLY A 53 -1.41 8.21 -1.27
C GLY A 53 -1.00 9.06 -0.07
N GLY A 54 -1.28 8.56 1.13
CA GLY A 54 -1.19 9.34 2.37
C GLY A 54 -2.42 10.24 2.62
N VAL A 55 -3.55 9.90 2.00
CA VAL A 55 -4.86 10.51 2.25
C VAL A 55 -5.69 9.55 3.08
N LEU A 56 -6.25 10.02 4.19
CA LEU A 56 -7.04 9.18 5.09
C LEU A 56 -8.25 8.59 4.35
N GLY A 57 -8.45 7.28 4.44
CA GLY A 57 -9.57 6.58 3.81
C GLY A 57 -9.45 6.41 2.29
N LYS A 58 -8.29 6.70 1.69
CA LYS A 58 -8.02 6.52 0.26
C LYS A 58 -6.72 5.75 0.06
N ASP A 59 -6.85 4.46 -0.24
CA ASP A 59 -5.72 3.58 -0.52
C ASP A 59 -6.17 2.37 -1.33
N ALA A 60 -5.21 1.69 -1.95
CA ALA A 60 -5.46 0.36 -2.50
C ALA A 60 -5.82 -0.61 -1.39
N CYS A 61 -6.65 -1.60 -1.72
CA CYS A 61 -7.10 -2.62 -0.79
C CYS A 61 -6.55 -4.01 -1.19
N THR A 62 -6.80 -5.00 -0.33
CA THR A 62 -6.44 -6.37 -0.66
C THR A 62 -7.21 -6.82 -1.90
N GLY A 63 -6.48 -7.29 -2.92
CA GLY A 63 -7.05 -7.66 -4.21
C GLY A 63 -6.55 -6.82 -5.39
N ASP A 64 -6.00 -5.63 -5.13
CA ASP A 64 -5.54 -4.72 -6.18
C ASP A 64 -4.08 -4.99 -6.63
N GLY A 65 -3.44 -6.03 -6.08
CA GLY A 65 -2.05 -6.38 -6.40
C GLY A 65 -1.88 -6.76 -7.88
N GLY A 66 -1.07 -6.00 -8.60
CA GLY A 66 -0.82 -6.18 -10.05
C GLY A 66 -1.67 -5.26 -10.94
N ALA A 67 -2.62 -4.51 -10.38
CA ALA A 67 -3.32 -3.45 -11.09
C ALA A 67 -2.39 -2.25 -11.35
N PRO A 68 -2.65 -1.46 -12.41
CA PRO A 68 -1.89 -0.25 -12.70
C PRO A 68 -2.08 0.81 -11.60
N LEU A 69 -1.04 1.60 -11.39
CA LEU A 69 -1.05 2.84 -10.62
C LEU A 69 -1.06 4.04 -11.57
#